data_AF-A0A960A3X3-F1
#
_entry.id   AF-A0A960A3X3-F1
#
_cell.length_a   1.000
_cell.length_b   1.000
_cell.length_c   1.000
_cell.angle_alpha   90.00
_cell.angle_beta   90.00
_cell.angle_gamma   90.00
#
_symmetry.space_group_name_H-M   'P 1'
#
loop_
_entity.id
_entity.type
_entity.pdbx_description
1 polymer ?
#
loop_
_entity_poly.entity_id
_entity_poly.type
_entity_poly.pdbx_seq_one_letter_code
_entity_poly.pdbx_strand_id
1 'polypeptide(L)'
;LGFEVTASLHASALFASAGGYHHHVAMNTWNSRGAGPRAATLGLADVAITLPAREDLDALAARLRRRGLDFADDGASIALDDPWGTRVTLSLPGSSAADLLSR
;
A
#
# COMPACT_ATOMS: atom_id res chain seq x y z
N LEU A 1 -5.12 2.01 -3.36
CA LEU A 1 -3.78 2.31 -3.93
C LEU A 1 -3.82 2.53 -5.44
N GLY A 2 -4.58 1.73 -6.21
CA GLY A 2 -4.73 1.93 -7.65
C GLY A 2 -4.48 0.67 -8.47
N PHE A 3 -3.98 -0.40 -7.82
CA PHE A 3 -3.88 -1.73 -8.40
C PHE A 3 -5.22 -2.29 -8.87
N GLU A 4 -5.19 -3.06 -9.95
CA GLU A 4 -6.28 -3.93 -10.37
C GLU A 4 -6.32 -5.21 -9.54
N VAL A 5 -7.52 -5.74 -9.32
CA VAL A 5 -7.72 -7.07 -8.70
C VAL A 5 -7.44 -8.13 -9.76
N THR A 6 -6.47 -9.01 -9.50
CA THR A 6 -6.12 -10.11 -10.41
C THR A 6 -6.81 -11.42 -10.03
N ALA A 7 -7.00 -11.65 -8.73
CA ALA A 7 -7.75 -12.78 -8.20
C ALA A 7 -8.40 -12.43 -6.86
N SER A 8 -9.58 -12.99 -6.62
CA SER A 8 -10.29 -12.86 -5.34
C SER A 8 -10.81 -14.24 -4.92
N LEU A 9 -10.34 -14.74 -3.77
CA LEU A 9 -10.81 -15.97 -3.16
C LEU A 9 -11.88 -15.64 -2.13
N HIS A 10 -13.03 -15.15 -2.61
CA HIS A 10 -14.14 -14.66 -1.78
C HIS A 10 -13.63 -13.74 -0.65
N ALA A 11 -14.07 -13.96 0.59
CA ALA A 11 -13.66 -13.19 1.77
C ALA A 11 -12.37 -13.72 2.44
N SER A 12 -11.53 -14.51 1.75
CA SER A 12 -10.36 -15.16 2.35
C SER A 12 -9.01 -14.62 1.86
N ALA A 13 -8.91 -14.22 0.59
CA ALA A 13 -7.70 -13.63 0.03
C ALA A 13 -8.01 -12.75 -1.19
N LEU A 14 -7.19 -11.71 -1.37
CA LEU A 14 -7.23 -10.78 -2.48
C LEU A 14 -5.82 -10.62 -3.06
N PHE A 15 -5.71 -10.68 -4.38
CA PHE A 15 -4.48 -10.51 -5.14
C PHE A 15 -4.64 -9.31 -6.05
N ALA A 16 -3.61 -8.45 -6.09
CA ALA A 16 -3.66 -7.22 -6.86
C ALA A 16 -2.33 -6.97 -7.58
N SER A 17 -2.42 -6.36 -8.76
CA SER A 17 -1.28 -6.02 -9.59
C SER A 17 -1.50 -4.71 -10.34
N ALA A 18 -0.45 -4.25 -11.03
CA ALA A 18 -0.47 -3.16 -11.98
C ALA A 18 0.08 -3.72 -13.29
N GLY A 19 -0.44 -3.28 -14.44
CA GLY A 19 0.11 -3.63 -15.75
C GLY A 19 -0.04 -5.10 -16.15
N GLY A 20 -1.01 -5.82 -15.58
CA GLY A 20 -1.35 -7.19 -16.01
C GLY A 20 -0.45 -8.31 -15.49
N TYR A 21 0.48 -8.03 -14.56
CA TYR A 21 1.26 -9.09 -13.88
C TYR A 21 0.38 -9.98 -12.98
N HIS A 22 0.80 -11.20 -12.68
CA HIS A 22 0.00 -12.17 -11.91
C HIS A 22 -0.42 -11.66 -10.51
N HIS A 23 0.52 -11.11 -9.74
CA HIS A 23 0.25 -10.26 -8.55
C HIS A 23 1.54 -9.58 -8.07
N HIS A 24 1.42 -8.34 -7.59
CA HIS A 24 2.50 -7.66 -6.87
C HIS A 24 2.30 -7.77 -5.36
N VAL A 25 1.04 -7.68 -4.92
CA VAL A 25 0.66 -7.76 -3.52
C VAL A 25 -0.51 -8.72 -3.36
N ALA A 26 -0.45 -9.54 -2.31
CA ALA A 26 -1.52 -10.41 -1.90
C ALA A 26 -1.77 -10.22 -0.40
N MET A 27 -3.04 -10.29 -0.02
CA MET A 27 -3.48 -10.20 1.37
C MET A 27 -4.48 -11.32 1.64
N ASN A 28 -4.41 -11.94 2.82
CA ASN A 28 -5.29 -13.03 3.20
C ASN A 28 -5.63 -12.98 4.69
N THR A 29 -6.68 -13.72 5.07
CA THR A 29 -7.13 -13.85 6.46
C THR A 29 -7.04 -15.30 6.97
N TRP A 30 -6.24 -16.16 6.34
CA TRP A 30 -6.26 -17.61 6.64
C TRP A 30 -5.89 -17.92 8.09
N ASN A 31 -4.96 -17.15 8.66
CA ASN A 31 -4.50 -17.29 10.05
C ASN A 31 -4.80 -16.06 10.92
N SER A 32 -5.60 -15.11 10.42
CA SER A 32 -5.81 -13.80 11.06
C SER A 32 -7.26 -13.31 11.05
N ARG A 33 -8.22 -14.13 10.61
CA ARG A 33 -9.64 -13.74 10.61
C ARG A 33 -10.09 -13.41 12.04
N GLY A 34 -10.56 -12.18 12.24
CA GLY A 34 -11.00 -11.69 13.55
C GLY A 34 -9.86 -11.24 14.47
N ALA A 35 -8.62 -11.22 13.99
CA ALA A 35 -7.51 -10.66 14.75
C ALA A 35 -7.72 -9.15 14.98
N GLY A 36 -7.37 -8.70 16.19
CA GLY A 36 -7.32 -7.27 16.53
C GLY A 36 -6.06 -6.58 16.00
N PRO A 37 -5.71 -5.41 16.55
CA PRO A 37 -4.46 -4.73 16.22
C PRO A 37 -3.25 -5.63 16.39
N ARG A 38 -2.24 -5.44 15.53
CA ARG A 38 -1.05 -6.27 15.53
C ARG A 38 -0.22 -6.06 16.79
N ALA A 39 0.26 -7.17 17.38
CA ALA A 39 1.22 -7.12 18.49
C ALA A 39 2.60 -6.63 18.01
N ALA A 40 3.35 -5.95 18.87
CA ALA A 40 4.71 -5.49 18.59
C ALA A 40 5.71 -6.67 18.53
N THR A 41 5.65 -7.45 17.44
CA THR A 41 6.47 -8.64 17.18
C THR A 41 7.09 -8.56 15.78
N LEU A 42 8.10 -9.42 15.54
CA LEU A 42 8.70 -9.58 14.22
C LEU A 42 7.65 -9.85 13.13
N GLY A 43 7.84 -9.24 11.97
CA GLY A 43 6.97 -9.34 10.80
C GLY A 43 7.20 -8.15 9.86
N LEU A 44 6.27 -7.92 8.92
CA LEU A 44 6.34 -6.81 7.95
C LEU A 44 6.37 -5.45 8.68
N ALA A 45 7.41 -4.63 8.50
CA ALA A 45 7.45 -3.31 9.13
C ALA A 45 6.65 -2.29 8.31
N ASP A 46 7.02 -2.14 7.04
CA ASP A 46 6.51 -1.11 6.15
C ASP A 46 6.40 -1.64 4.71
N VAL A 47 5.61 -0.94 3.89
CA VAL A 47 5.46 -1.21 2.45
C VAL A 47 5.79 0.04 1.66
N ALA A 48 6.71 -0.07 0.70
CA ALA A 48 7.07 1.00 -0.21
C ALA A 48 6.73 0.63 -1.66
N ILE A 49 6.08 1.54 -2.40
CA ILE A 49 5.67 1.35 -3.79
C ILE A 49 6.15 2.54 -4.62
N THR A 50 6.91 2.28 -5.67
CA THR A 50 7.31 3.32 -6.63
C THR A 50 6.26 3.43 -7.73
N LEU A 51 5.74 4.65 -7.93
CA LEU A 51 4.81 5.00 -8.99
C LEU A 51 5.60 5.46 -10.24
N PRO A 52 5.08 5.25 -11.45
CA PRO A 52 5.83 5.54 -12.67
C PRO A 52 5.92 7.04 -12.96
N ALA A 53 4.89 7.83 -12.64
CA ALA A 53 4.87 9.24 -12.97
C ALA A 53 4.19 10.12 -11.90
N ARG A 54 4.34 11.44 -12.07
CA ARG A 54 3.76 12.45 -11.18
C ARG A 54 2.24 12.40 -11.19
N GLU A 55 1.63 12.21 -12.35
CA GLU A 55 0.19 12.08 -12.48
C GLU A 55 -0.39 10.93 -11.64
N ASP A 56 0.36 9.84 -11.43
CA ASP A 56 -0.09 8.70 -10.62
C ASP A 56 -0.13 9.04 -9.13
N LEU A 57 0.85 9.81 -8.65
CA LEU A 57 0.90 10.31 -7.27
C LEU A 57 -0.22 11.31 -7.02
N ASP A 58 -0.47 12.22 -7.97
CA ASP A 58 -1.58 13.17 -7.89
C ASP A 58 -2.95 12.43 -7.92
N ALA A 59 -3.08 11.41 -8.76
CA ALA A 59 -4.28 10.58 -8.82
C ALA A 59 -4.51 9.78 -7.52
N LEU A 60 -3.43 9.31 -6.89
CA LEU A 60 -3.48 8.71 -5.55
C LEU A 60 -3.97 9.71 -4.51
N ALA A 61 -3.36 10.90 -4.43
CA ALA A 61 -3.76 11.94 -3.50
C ALA A 61 -5.25 12.30 -3.65
N ALA A 62 -5.71 12.45 -4.90
CA ALA A 62 -7.10 12.72 -5.19
C ALA A 62 -8.03 11.58 -4.72
N ARG A 63 -7.64 10.30 -4.90
CA ARG A 63 -8.40 9.14 -4.39
C ARG A 63 -8.48 9.16 -2.86
N LEU A 64 -7.37 9.43 -2.17
CA LEU A 64 -7.31 9.46 -0.70
C LEU A 64 -8.19 10.58 -0.13
N ARG A 65 -8.07 11.81 -0.67
CA ARG A 65 -8.92 12.96 -0.29
C ARG A 65 -10.40 12.67 -0.48
N ARG A 66 -10.79 12.09 -1.62
CA ARG A 66 -12.19 11.70 -1.88
C ARG A 66 -12.74 10.67 -0.90
N ARG A 67 -11.86 9.84 -0.31
CA ARG A 67 -12.23 8.86 0.71
C ARG A 67 -12.13 9.41 2.15
N GLY A 68 -11.69 10.66 2.32
CA GLY A 68 -11.49 11.27 3.64
C GLY A 68 -10.42 10.57 4.47
N LEU A 69 -9.41 9.97 3.81
CA LEU A 69 -8.29 9.35 4.50
C LEU A 69 -7.20 10.39 4.71
N ASP A 70 -6.66 10.44 5.94
CA ASP A 70 -5.49 11.25 6.26
C ASP A 70 -4.22 10.63 5.68
N PHE A 71 -3.33 11.49 5.19
CA PHE A 71 -2.03 11.09 4.67
C PHE A 71 -1.04 12.25 4.75
N ALA A 72 0.24 11.93 4.88
CA ALA A 72 1.34 12.87 4.69
C ALA A 72 1.70 12.93 3.20
N ASP A 73 2.00 14.12 2.70
CA ASP A 73 2.39 14.39 1.31
C ASP A 73 3.52 15.41 1.33
N ASP A 74 4.72 15.02 0.86
CA ASP A 74 5.89 15.90 0.77
C ASP A 74 6.16 16.37 -0.68
N GLY A 75 5.24 16.09 -1.60
CA GLY A 75 5.33 16.42 -3.02
C GLY A 75 6.12 15.39 -3.87
N ALA A 76 6.94 14.54 -3.24
CA ALA A 76 7.65 13.44 -3.89
C ALA A 76 7.13 12.06 -3.46
N SER A 77 6.48 12.00 -2.31
CA SER A 77 5.91 10.80 -1.72
C SER A 77 4.65 11.10 -0.93
N ILE A 78 3.79 10.09 -0.86
CA ILE A 78 2.61 10.05 -0.02
C ILE A 78 2.75 8.88 0.94
N ALA A 79 2.50 9.14 2.22
CA ALA A 79 2.58 8.10 3.25
C ALA A 79 1.36 8.13 4.17
N LEU A 80 0.85 6.94 4.49
CA LEU A 80 -0.30 6.72 5.33
C LEU A 80 -0.19 5.37 6.04
N ASP A 81 -0.92 5.21 7.13
CA ASP A 81 -1.03 3.93 7.82
C ASP A 81 -2.25 3.15 7.30
N ASP A 82 -2.06 1.86 7.10
CA ASP A 82 -3.18 0.96 6.82
C ASP A 82 -4.02 0.72 8.10
N PRO A 83 -5.20 0.08 8.00
CA PRO A 83 -6.05 -0.18 9.16
C PRO A 83 -5.43 -1.04 10.27
N TRP A 84 -4.28 -1.68 10.01
CA TRP A 84 -3.54 -2.52 10.96
C TRP A 84 -2.26 -1.85 11.47
N GLY A 85 -2.03 -0.58 11.11
CA GLY A 85 -0.87 0.21 11.54
C GLY A 85 0.41 -0.07 10.74
N THR A 86 0.31 -0.74 9.59
CA THR A 86 1.46 -0.87 8.67
C THR A 86 1.60 0.42 7.88
N ARG A 87 2.78 1.03 7.89
CA ARG A 87 3.01 2.22 7.09
C ARG A 87 3.15 1.83 5.62
N VAL A 88 2.45 2.57 4.77
CA VAL A 88 2.50 2.42 3.32
C VAL A 88 2.98 3.73 2.72
N THR A 89 4.06 3.68 1.95
CA THR A 89 4.65 4.84 1.27
C THR A 89 4.61 4.63 -0.24
N LEU A 90 4.10 5.62 -0.97
CA LEU A 90 4.06 5.64 -2.42
C LEU A 90 4.87 6.83 -2.92
N SER A 91 5.88 6.61 -3.77
CA SER A 91 6.81 7.66 -4.20
C SER A 91 6.97 7.74 -5.72
N LEU A 92 7.49 8.88 -6.19
CA LEU A 92 8.02 9.00 -7.55
C LEU A 92 9.33 8.19 -7.73
N PRO A 93 9.74 7.94 -8.99
CA PRO A 93 11.05 7.36 -9.28
C PRO A 93 12.17 8.26 -8.76
N GLY A 94 13.29 7.66 -8.34
CA GLY A 94 14.46 8.38 -7.81
C GLY A 94 14.56 8.40 -6.28
N SER A 95 13.53 7.94 -5.57
CA SER A 95 13.65 7.42 -4.20
C SER A 95 13.53 5.91 -4.28
N SER A 96 14.58 5.15 -3.91
CA SER A 96 14.46 3.69 -3.93
C SER A 96 13.51 3.24 -2.80
N ALA A 97 12.88 2.08 -2.96
CA ALA A 97 12.11 1.48 -1.86
C ALA A 97 12.95 1.36 -0.58
N ALA A 98 14.26 1.06 -0.69
CA ALA A 98 15.16 1.02 0.46
C ALA A 98 15.37 2.41 1.12
N ASP A 99 15.43 3.49 0.33
CA ASP A 99 15.53 4.85 0.86
C ASP A 99 14.26 5.28 1.60
N LEU A 100 13.10 4.78 1.17
CA LEU A 100 11.82 5.05 1.83
C LEU A 100 11.65 4.27 3.13
N LEU A 101 12.19 3.05 3.17
CA LEU A 101 12.13 2.16 4.34
C LEU A 101 13.18 2.50 5.43
N SER A 102 14.15 3.36 5.12
CA SER A 102 15.21 3.77 6.06
C SER A 102 14.97 5.14 6.71
N ARG A 103 13.83 5.78 6.41
CA ARG A 103 13.45 7.11 6.91
C ARG A 103 12.58 7.05 8.15
#